data_AF-A0A0C2ND39-F1
#
_entry.id   AF-A0A0C2ND39-F1
#
_cell.length_a   1.000
_cell.length_b   1.000
_cell.length_c   1.000
_cell.angle_alpha   90.00
_cell.angle_beta   90.00
_cell.angle_gamma   90.00
#
_symmetry.space_group_name_H-M   'P 1'
#
loop_
_entity.id
_entity.type
_entity.pdbx_description
1 polymer ?
#
loop_
_entity_poly.entity_id
_entity_poly.type
_entity_poly.pdbx_seq_one_letter_code
_entity_poly.pdbx_strand_id
1 'polypeptide(L)'
;MKILLISVLVLISRQDKFDELYSDLKWMQYKLEYSLVFDEQEDQRRKEIFITNHRFIEEHNAKNSNLKLKMNKFGHLIGAIESAYGIDDGSLPILSEQEIVDCSDIFGNFGCEGGWLEYVFEFAKTNGLLNQSFYPYTGKVLFK
;
A
#
# COMPACT_ATOMS: atom_id res chain seq x y z
N MET A 1 -20.50 23.43 27.20
CA MET A 1 -19.32 23.15 26.35
C MET A 1 -18.73 21.74 26.54
N LYS A 2 -18.63 21.18 27.75
CA LYS A 2 -18.06 19.82 27.98
C LYS A 2 -18.89 18.64 27.43
N ILE A 3 -20.22 18.71 27.47
CA ILE A 3 -21.11 17.63 26.98
C ILE A 3 -21.02 17.46 25.45
N LEU A 4 -20.95 18.57 24.71
CA LEU A 4 -20.77 18.59 23.25
C LEU A 4 -19.44 17.96 22.81
N LEU A 5 -18.37 18.15 23.58
CA LEU A 5 -17.07 17.53 23.32
C LEU A 5 -17.12 16.00 23.48
N ILE A 6 -17.78 15.49 24.52
CA ILE A 6 -17.91 14.05 24.76
C ILE A 6 -18.73 13.38 23.65
N SER A 7 -19.83 14.00 23.21
CA SER A 7 -20.64 13.45 22.12
C SER A 7 -19.89 13.40 20.79
N VAL A 8 -19.05 14.38 20.50
CA VAL A 8 -18.22 14.40 19.28
C VAL A 8 -17.18 13.28 19.32
N LEU A 9 -16.50 13.08 20.46
CA LEU A 9 -15.52 12.00 20.63
C LEU A 9 -16.13 10.60 20.49
N VAL A 10 -17.35 10.39 21.01
CA VAL A 10 -18.09 9.12 20.84
C VAL A 10 -18.45 8.86 19.38
N LEU A 11 -18.80 9.90 18.62
CA LEU A 11 -19.11 9.75 17.20
C LEU A 11 -17.84 9.44 16.38
N ILE A 12 -16.73 10.10 16.67
CA ILE A 12 -15.44 9.86 16.01
C ILE A 12 -14.99 8.41 16.23
N SER A 13 -14.94 7.95 17.49
CA SER A 13 -14.55 6.56 17.81
C SER A 13 -15.46 5.48 17.19
N ARG A 14 -16.72 5.81 16.87
CA ARG A 14 -17.62 4.90 16.15
C ARG A 14 -17.30 4.84 14.66
N GLN A 15 -16.95 5.98 14.06
CA GLN A 15 -16.54 6.07 12.67
C GLN A 15 -15.27 5.26 12.43
N ASP A 16 -14.26 5.42 13.29
CA ASP A 16 -12.98 4.69 13.17
C ASP A 16 -13.17 3.17 13.16
N LYS A 17 -13.99 2.65 14.09
CA LYS A 17 -14.32 1.21 14.16
C LYS A 17 -15.10 0.72 12.94
N PHE A 18 -15.95 1.57 12.38
CA PHE A 18 -16.70 1.24 11.18
C PHE A 18 -15.79 1.14 9.96
N ASP A 19 -14.85 2.08 9.82
CA ASP A 19 -13.89 2.12 8.72
C ASP A 19 -12.91 0.93 8.76
N GLU A 20 -12.50 0.52 9.96
CA GLU A 20 -11.73 -0.70 10.17
C GLU A 20 -12.51 -1.95 9.72
N LEU A 21 -13.74 -2.13 10.21
CA LEU A 21 -14.60 -3.27 9.85
C LEU A 21 -14.89 -3.33 8.35
N TYR A 22 -15.10 -2.17 7.70
CA TYR A 22 -15.30 -2.08 6.26
C TYR A 22 -14.06 -2.53 5.48
N SER A 23 -12.88 -2.08 5.90
CA SER A 23 -11.60 -2.44 5.28
C SER A 23 -11.32 -3.95 5.40
N ASP A 24 -11.62 -4.54 6.56
CA ASP A 24 -11.52 -5.98 6.81
C ASP A 24 -12.39 -6.79 5.86
N LEU A 25 -13.66 -6.38 5.73
CA LEU A 25 -14.61 -7.05 4.84
C LEU A 25 -14.13 -7.01 3.39
N LYS A 26 -13.63 -5.86 2.94
CA LYS A 26 -13.09 -5.70 1.58
C LYS A 26 -11.85 -6.55 1.34
N TRP A 27 -10.93 -6.60 2.29
CA TRP A 27 -9.74 -7.44 2.20
C TRP A 27 -10.09 -8.93 2.17
N MET A 28 -10.99 -9.38 3.03
CA MET A 28 -11.46 -10.78 3.04
C MET A 28 -12.11 -11.17 1.71
N GLN A 29 -12.98 -10.30 1.17
CA GLN A 29 -13.64 -10.55 -0.10
C GLN A 29 -12.63 -10.62 -1.26
N TYR A 30 -11.67 -9.71 -1.27
CA TYR A 30 -10.59 -9.69 -2.26
C TYR A 30 -9.75 -10.97 -2.23
N LYS A 31 -9.33 -11.42 -1.04
CA LYS A 31 -8.59 -12.68 -0.89
C LYS A 31 -9.40 -13.88 -1.35
N LEU A 32 -10.70 -13.91 -1.04
CA LEU A 32 -11.61 -14.98 -1.47
C LEU A 32 -11.74 -15.03 -3.01
N GLU A 33 -11.91 -13.87 -3.65
CA GLU A 33 -12.03 -13.75 -5.11
C GLU A 33 -10.79 -14.29 -5.83
N TYR A 34 -9.60 -13.96 -5.32
CA TYR A 34 -8.32 -14.31 -5.95
C TYR A 34 -7.60 -15.51 -5.32
N SER A 35 -8.25 -16.22 -4.39
CA SER A 35 -7.68 -17.38 -3.70
C SER A 35 -6.31 -17.12 -3.05
N LEU A 36 -6.17 -15.95 -2.42
CA LEU A 36 -4.92 -15.50 -1.80
C LEU A 36 -4.77 -16.06 -0.37
N VAL A 37 -3.56 -16.52 -0.05
CA VAL A 37 -3.20 -17.03 1.28
C VAL A 37 -1.86 -16.42 1.68
N PHE A 38 -1.84 -15.76 2.82
CA PHE A 38 -0.65 -15.13 3.40
C PHE A 38 -0.50 -15.59 4.86
N ASP A 39 0.72 -15.56 5.39
CA ASP A 39 0.93 -15.66 6.84
C ASP A 39 0.40 -14.40 7.55
N GLU A 40 0.23 -14.45 8.87
CA GLU A 40 -0.40 -13.37 9.63
C GLU A 40 0.30 -12.01 9.46
N GLN A 41 1.63 -12.02 9.43
CA GLN A 41 2.41 -10.79 9.31
C GLN A 41 2.29 -10.20 7.90
N GLU A 42 2.35 -11.05 6.88
CA GLU A 42 2.21 -10.65 5.49
C GLU A 42 0.77 -10.25 5.14
N ASP A 43 -0.23 -10.93 5.71
CA ASP A 43 -1.65 -10.62 5.49
C ASP A 43 -1.99 -9.20 5.91
N GLN A 44 -1.49 -8.78 7.08
CA GLN A 44 -1.69 -7.43 7.58
C GLN A 44 -1.01 -6.38 6.70
N ARG A 45 0.18 -6.67 6.17
CA ARG A 45 0.91 -5.76 5.26
C ARG A 45 0.21 -5.63 3.90
N ARG A 46 -0.14 -6.76 3.29
CA ARG A 46 -0.82 -6.80 1.98
C ARG A 46 -2.19 -6.16 2.05
N LYS A 47 -2.86 -6.23 3.20
CA LYS A 47 -4.08 -5.49 3.49
C LYS A 47 -3.88 -3.98 3.43
N GLU A 48 -2.79 -3.43 3.98
CA GLU A 48 -2.51 -1.99 3.92
C GLU A 48 -2.31 -1.49 2.49
N ILE A 49 -1.57 -2.25 1.68
CA ILE A 49 -1.37 -1.95 0.25
C ILE A 49 -2.70 -2.04 -0.51
N PHE A 50 -3.47 -3.09 -0.26
CA PHE A 50 -4.80 -3.27 -0.85
C PHE A 50 -5.74 -2.12 -0.51
N ILE A 51 -5.82 -1.71 0.75
CA ILE A 51 -6.68 -0.59 1.18
C ILE A 51 -6.26 0.68 0.44
N THR A 52 -4.95 0.92 0.30
CA THR A 52 -4.41 2.07 -0.42
C THR A 52 -4.82 2.07 -1.89
N ASN A 53 -4.64 0.94 -2.58
CA ASN A 53 -5.02 0.79 -3.99
C ASN A 53 -6.54 0.84 -4.18
N HIS A 54 -7.32 0.26 -3.26
CA HIS A 54 -8.78 0.31 -3.29
C HIS A 54 -9.28 1.75 -3.15
N ARG A 55 -8.74 2.53 -2.20
CA ARG A 55 -9.08 3.93 -2.02
C ARG A 55 -8.76 4.76 -3.26
N PHE A 56 -7.59 4.54 -3.88
CA PHE A 56 -7.23 5.20 -5.14
C PHE A 56 -8.25 4.92 -6.26
N ILE A 57 -8.68 3.66 -6.40
CA ILE A 57 -9.69 3.26 -7.40
C ILE A 57 -11.02 3.96 -7.15
N GLU A 58 -11.50 3.97 -5.90
CA GLU A 58 -12.76 4.63 -5.53
C GLU A 58 -12.70 6.14 -5.77
N GLU A 59 -11.62 6.80 -5.33
CA GLU A 59 -11.40 8.24 -5.53
C GLU A 59 -11.29 8.63 -7.00
N HIS A 60 -10.60 7.82 -7.81
CA HIS A 60 -10.51 8.03 -9.26
C HIS A 60 -11.87 7.85 -9.93
N ASN A 61 -12.61 6.80 -9.56
CA ASN A 61 -13.90 6.48 -10.16
C ASN A 61 -15.00 7.48 -9.78
N ALA A 62 -14.90 8.10 -8.60
CA ALA A 62 -15.76 9.19 -8.17
C ALA A 62 -15.59 10.47 -9.00
N LYS A 63 -14.44 10.64 -9.69
CA LYS A 63 -14.25 11.73 -10.65
C LYS A 63 -15.04 11.44 -11.93
N ASN A 64 -15.47 12.51 -12.61
CA ASN A 64 -16.20 12.42 -13.88
C ASN A 64 -15.26 12.12 -15.08
N SER A 65 -14.40 11.12 -14.89
CA SER A 65 -13.47 10.60 -15.90
C SER A 65 -14.13 9.47 -16.70
N ASN A 66 -13.82 9.42 -18.00
CA ASN A 66 -14.23 8.35 -18.90
C ASN A 66 -13.48 7.03 -18.64
N LEU A 67 -12.30 7.10 -18.01
CA LEU A 67 -11.55 5.92 -17.60
C LEU A 67 -12.03 5.48 -16.23
N LYS A 68 -12.56 4.25 -16.13
CA LYS A 68 -12.90 3.62 -14.86
C LYS A 68 -11.88 2.55 -14.50
N LEU A 69 -11.41 2.60 -13.26
CA LEU A 69 -10.50 1.62 -12.70
C LEU A 69 -11.31 0.53 -12.00
N LYS A 70 -10.73 -0.66 -11.88
CA LYS A 70 -11.32 -1.77 -11.12
C LYS A 70 -10.21 -2.47 -10.35
N MET A 71 -10.52 -2.88 -9.13
CA MET A 71 -9.65 -3.75 -8.38
C MET A 71 -9.42 -5.06 -9.14
N ASN A 72 -8.18 -5.54 -9.15
CA ASN A 72 -7.79 -6.77 -9.84
C ASN A 72 -6.81 -7.58 -8.97
N LYS A 73 -6.35 -8.74 -9.47
CA LYS A 73 -5.46 -9.65 -8.74
C LYS A 73 -4.14 -9.03 -8.23
N PHE A 74 -3.78 -7.83 -8.68
CA PHE A 74 -2.55 -7.11 -8.32
C PHE A 74 -2.76 -6.03 -7.25
N GLY A 75 -3.99 -5.87 -6.75
CA GLY A 75 -4.35 -4.87 -5.75
C GLY A 75 -3.50 -4.83 -4.47
N HIS A 76 -2.79 -5.90 -4.14
CA HIS A 76 -1.95 -6.00 -2.95
C HIS A 76 -0.45 -5.74 -3.21
N LEU A 77 -0.08 -5.31 -4.42
CA LEU A 77 1.32 -5.14 -4.86
C LEU A 77 1.76 -3.66 -4.89
N ILE A 78 3.08 -3.44 -4.79
CA ILE A 78 3.84 -2.20 -5.13
C ILE A 78 4.01 -2.08 -6.67
N GLY A 79 3.05 -2.67 -7.38
CA GLY A 79 2.68 -2.39 -8.75
C GLY A 79 3.71 -2.80 -9.81
N ALA A 80 4.68 -1.94 -10.08
CA ALA A 80 5.42 -1.99 -11.33
C ALA A 80 6.61 -2.96 -11.32
N ILE A 81 7.45 -2.90 -10.27
CA ILE A 81 8.68 -3.72 -10.20
C ILE A 81 8.33 -5.17 -9.88
N GLU A 82 7.45 -5.40 -8.91
CA GLU A 82 6.97 -6.75 -8.57
C GLU A 82 6.30 -7.43 -9.78
N SER A 83 5.50 -6.68 -10.56
CA SER A 83 4.91 -7.20 -11.80
C SER A 83 5.94 -7.53 -12.88
N ALA A 84 7.04 -6.78 -12.96
CA ALA A 84 8.12 -7.07 -13.91
C ALA A 84 8.80 -8.41 -13.59
N TYR A 85 9.12 -8.67 -12.31
CA TYR A 85 9.61 -9.98 -11.88
C TYR A 85 8.61 -11.10 -12.21
N GLY A 86 7.34 -10.91 -11.87
CA GLY A 86 6.29 -11.89 -12.14
C GLY A 86 6.10 -12.23 -13.63
N ILE A 87 6.45 -11.31 -14.54
CA ILE A 87 6.42 -11.55 -15.99
C ILE A 87 7.69 -12.27 -16.47
N ASP A 88 8.86 -11.92 -15.93
CA ASP A 88 10.16 -12.41 -16.40
C ASP A 88 10.47 -13.82 -15.88
N ASP A 89 10.35 -14.05 -14.57
CA ASP A 89 10.78 -15.28 -13.90
C ASP A 89 9.63 -16.10 -13.28
N GLY A 90 8.40 -15.56 -13.30
CA GLY A 90 7.22 -16.19 -12.70
C GLY A 90 7.18 -16.15 -11.17
N SER A 91 8.17 -15.52 -10.54
CA SER A 91 8.23 -15.22 -9.11
C SER A 91 7.64 -13.85 -8.84
N LEU A 92 6.90 -13.73 -7.74
CA LEU A 92 6.25 -12.49 -7.34
C LEU A 92 6.81 -12.04 -5.99
N PRO A 93 8.03 -11.47 -5.97
CA PRO A 93 8.64 -11.05 -4.71
C PRO A 93 7.84 -9.93 -4.08
N ILE A 94 7.88 -9.91 -2.75
CA ILE A 94 7.28 -8.89 -1.90
C ILE A 94 8.40 -7.91 -1.59
N LEU A 95 8.48 -6.78 -2.30
CA LEU A 95 9.62 -5.88 -2.22
C LEU A 95 9.45 -4.87 -1.07
N SER A 96 10.56 -4.32 -0.55
CA SER A 96 10.53 -3.38 0.57
C SER A 96 10.20 -1.96 0.11
N GLU A 97 9.06 -1.43 0.53
CA GLU A 97 8.79 0.01 0.38
C GLU A 97 9.72 0.86 1.25
N GLN A 98 10.15 0.33 2.39
CA GLN A 98 10.95 1.07 3.35
C GLN A 98 12.35 1.38 2.82
N GLU A 99 12.96 0.42 2.13
CA GLU A 99 14.26 0.63 1.48
C GLU A 99 14.18 1.77 0.46
N ILE A 100 13.07 1.88 -0.28
CA ILE A 100 12.85 2.99 -1.21
C ILE A 100 12.72 4.31 -0.43
N VAL A 101 11.94 4.34 0.64
CA VAL A 101 11.75 5.54 1.48
C VAL A 101 13.06 6.03 2.09
N ASP A 102 13.93 5.13 2.52
CA ASP A 102 15.16 5.47 3.24
C ASP A 102 16.37 5.68 2.34
N CYS A 103 16.43 5.04 1.17
CA CYS A 103 17.69 4.93 0.41
C CYS A 103 17.62 5.48 -1.02
N SER A 104 16.44 5.86 -1.52
CA SER A 104 16.32 6.41 -2.88
C SER A 104 16.44 7.93 -2.95
N ASP A 105 16.82 8.59 -1.85
CA ASP A 105 16.98 10.03 -1.77
C ASP A 105 18.14 10.54 -2.65
N ILE A 106 19.25 9.80 -2.70
CA ILE A 106 20.38 10.08 -3.59
C ILE A 106 20.00 10.02 -5.08
N PHE A 107 18.90 9.33 -5.40
CA PHE A 107 18.34 9.26 -6.76
C PHE A 107 17.30 10.36 -7.03
N GLY A 108 16.92 11.16 -6.03
CA GLY A 108 16.02 12.31 -6.18
C GLY A 108 14.63 12.13 -5.55
N ASN A 109 14.41 11.08 -4.75
CA ASN A 109 13.19 10.95 -3.93
C ASN A 109 13.36 11.67 -2.59
N PHE A 110 12.25 11.85 -1.86
CA PHE A 110 12.23 12.62 -0.60
C PHE A 110 11.57 11.84 0.54
N GLY A 111 11.74 10.51 0.54
CA GLY A 111 11.12 9.61 1.52
C GLY A 111 9.62 9.85 1.61
N CYS A 112 9.12 10.16 2.80
CA CYS A 112 7.70 10.43 3.04
C CYS A 112 7.20 11.77 2.46
N GLU A 113 8.07 12.68 2.03
CA GLU A 113 7.70 13.94 1.38
C GLU A 113 7.34 13.75 -0.10
N GLY A 114 7.53 12.53 -0.63
CA GLY A 114 7.16 12.15 -1.98
C GLY A 114 8.36 11.74 -2.82
N GLY A 115 8.09 11.46 -4.10
CA GLY A 115 9.10 10.97 -5.03
C GLY A 115 8.49 10.64 -6.38
N TRP A 116 9.35 10.23 -7.30
CA TRP A 116 9.00 9.89 -8.67
C TRP A 116 9.38 8.44 -8.97
N LEU A 117 8.51 7.74 -9.67
CA LEU A 117 8.69 6.32 -9.97
C LEU A 117 9.95 6.08 -10.84
N GLU A 118 10.32 7.02 -11.71
CA GLU A 118 11.58 6.93 -12.49
C GLU A 118 12.82 6.77 -11.59
N TYR A 119 12.89 7.47 -10.47
CA TYR A 119 14.02 7.41 -9.55
C TYR A 119 14.02 6.11 -8.75
N VAL A 120 12.85 5.55 -8.47
CA VAL A 120 12.73 4.21 -7.88
C VAL A 120 13.26 3.15 -8.85
N PHE A 121 12.97 3.28 -10.16
CA PHE A 121 13.52 2.35 -11.15
C PHE A 121 15.04 2.46 -11.29
N GLU A 122 15.60 3.67 -11.31
CA GLU A 122 17.06 3.85 -11.35
C GLU A 122 17.74 3.33 -10.07
N PHE A 123 17.13 3.57 -8.91
CA PHE A 123 17.57 2.99 -7.63
C PHE A 123 17.58 1.45 -7.69
N ALA A 124 16.47 0.84 -8.07
CA ALA A 124 16.31 -0.61 -8.12
C ALA A 124 17.22 -1.27 -9.17
N LYS A 125 17.45 -0.61 -10.32
CA LYS A 125 18.40 -1.06 -11.34
C LYS A 125 19.84 -1.05 -10.84
N THR A 126 20.18 -0.08 -9.99
CA THR A 126 21.54 0.09 -9.46
C THR A 126 21.81 -0.83 -8.26
N ASN A 127 20.83 -1.00 -7.37
CA ASN A 127 21.04 -1.64 -6.07
C ASN A 127 20.27 -2.97 -5.90
N GLY A 128 19.30 -3.25 -6.77
CA GLY A 128 18.26 -4.23 -6.49
C GLY A 128 17.24 -3.69 -5.48
N LEU A 129 16.34 -4.57 -5.03
CA LEU A 129 15.41 -4.31 -3.94
C LEU A 129 15.35 -5.52 -3.02
N LEU A 130 15.36 -5.26 -1.72
CA LEU A 130 15.16 -6.25 -0.67
C LEU A 130 13.71 -6.72 -0.63
N ASN A 131 13.52 -7.92 -0.08
CA ASN A 131 12.19 -8.36 0.28
C ASN A 131 11.72 -7.60 1.54
N GLN A 132 10.42 -7.30 1.60
CA GLN A 132 9.76 -6.65 2.73
C GLN A 132 10.05 -7.33 4.08
N SER A 133 10.25 -8.65 4.08
CA SER A 133 10.62 -9.39 5.29
C SER A 133 11.98 -9.00 5.88
N PHE A 134 12.94 -8.57 5.05
CA PHE A 134 14.26 -8.13 5.51
C PHE A 134 14.27 -6.67 5.94
N TYR A 135 13.44 -5.84 5.30
CA TYR A 135 13.35 -4.41 5.60
C TYR A 135 11.88 -3.97 5.64
N PRO A 136 11.19 -4.19 6.78
CA PRO A 136 9.76 -3.90 6.88
C PRO A 136 9.44 -2.40 6.85
N TYR A 137 8.27 -2.07 6.30
CA TYR A 137 7.73 -0.71 6.33
C TYR A 137 7.46 -0.18 7.74
N THR A 138 7.82 1.08 7.96
CA THR A 138 7.69 1.78 9.24
C THR A 138 6.94 3.11 9.13
N GLY A 139 6.55 3.53 7.93
CA GLY A 139 5.78 4.75 7.71
C GLY A 139 6.54 6.06 7.99
N LYS A 140 7.87 5.99 8.09
CA LYS A 140 8.75 7.14 8.33
C LYS A 140 10.13 6.88 7.75
N VAL A 141 10.90 7.95 7.55
CA VAL A 141 12.32 7.83 7.22
C VAL A 141 13.08 7.41 8.47
N LEU A 142 13.87 6.33 8.38
CA LEU A 142 14.68 5.80 9.47
C LEU A 142 16.10 6.35 9.47
N PHE A 143 16.63 6.69 8.29
CA PHE A 143 18.00 7.17 8.12
C PHE A 143 18.01 8.41 7.21
N LYS A 144 18.76 9.43 7.63
CA LYS A 144 19.09 10.64 6.87
C LYS A 144 20.58 10.90 6.99
#